data_AF-A0A661NZZ4-F1
#
_entry.id   AF-A0A661NZZ4-F1
#
_cell.length_a   1.000
_cell.length_b   1.000
_cell.length_c   1.000
_cell.angle_alpha   90.00
_cell.angle_beta   90.00
_cell.angle_gamma   90.00
#
_symmetry.space_group_name_H-M   'P 1'
#
loop_
_entity.id
_entity.type
_entity.pdbx_description
1 polymer ?
#
loop_
_entity_poly.entity_id
_entity_poly.type
_entity_poly.pdbx_seq_one_letter_code
_entity_poly.pdbx_strand_id
1 'polypeptide(L)'
;MKHLSTYLLVLCLFAGSTRAGTPACPAESQQDRRARSLYEEALVQEATGNLGAAREMYQRLVKEHPGSPAACWGAARLERMARGQGFVNKEGRAQFIIGTTSFGAWTGFAIANIAALGDSEFSFDETKAIIWGSIGGAAAGLVPAIVFSSDLSMSTGRATMINFGWTWGAWHGLAFATIPDGDLNAQGMMGLALGLSALGWGGTFALTHYLDVADGDAALISSAAVWATWITAATGALVSEDFFSDEKLYLSMLLAGGDAGLAAAALFSGKLDMSAGRVGLINLGGSLGALLGFGITFLAEPDSYRVGVGLTLGLSLAGLGLTTFLTRNYDEPAPASSGLALVEHTREGWVISAPVPRLLPLRNQGRTSLGLAVPLLGGSF
;
A
#
# COMPACT_ATOMS: atom_id res chain seq x y z
N MET A 1 -52.47 21.10 17.51
CA MET A 1 -51.84 21.18 18.85
C MET A 1 -51.83 19.80 19.53
N LYS A 2 -51.02 18.84 19.06
CA LYS A 2 -50.81 17.53 19.73
C LYS A 2 -49.55 16.83 19.21
N HIS A 3 -48.36 17.42 19.28
CA HIS A 3 -47.08 16.70 19.09
C HIS A 3 -45.94 17.50 19.74
N LEU A 4 -45.80 17.41 21.06
CA LEU A 4 -44.70 18.04 21.80
C LEU A 4 -44.53 17.33 23.16
N SER A 5 -44.23 16.02 23.15
CA SER A 5 -44.01 15.28 24.41
C SER A 5 -43.20 13.98 24.29
N THR A 6 -42.20 13.91 23.38
CA THR A 6 -41.39 12.67 23.21
C THR A 6 -39.87 12.90 23.14
N TYR A 7 -39.35 14.05 23.58
CA TYR A 7 -37.92 14.38 23.49
C TYR A 7 -37.18 14.59 24.82
N LEU A 8 -37.76 14.23 25.98
CA LEU A 8 -37.20 14.59 27.29
C LEU A 8 -36.68 13.43 28.16
N LEU A 9 -36.28 12.28 27.57
CA LEU A 9 -35.92 11.09 28.36
C LEU A 9 -34.65 10.35 27.91
N VAL A 10 -33.63 11.09 27.42
CA VAL A 10 -32.28 10.54 27.12
C VAL A 10 -31.16 11.23 27.91
N LEU A 11 -31.46 12.21 28.78
CA LEU A 11 -30.45 13.10 29.37
C LEU A 11 -29.87 12.70 30.74
N CYS A 12 -30.19 11.53 31.31
CA CYS A 12 -29.79 11.20 32.69
C CYS A 12 -28.92 9.93 32.89
N LEU A 13 -28.30 9.36 31.84
CA LEU A 13 -27.42 8.17 31.97
C LEU A 13 -25.92 8.44 31.75
N PHE A 14 -25.46 9.68 31.93
CA PHE A 14 -24.03 10.04 31.83
C PHE A 14 -23.36 10.45 33.15
N ALA A 15 -24.01 10.22 34.30
CA ALA A 15 -23.42 10.50 35.60
C ALA A 15 -22.93 9.20 36.25
N GLY A 16 -21.72 8.76 35.93
CA GLY A 16 -21.11 7.65 36.66
C GLY A 16 -19.97 6.86 36.02
N SER A 17 -19.34 7.31 34.93
CA SER A 17 -18.05 6.73 34.56
C SER A 17 -16.97 7.28 35.49
N THR A 18 -16.84 6.65 36.66
CA THR A 18 -15.61 6.74 37.45
C THR A 18 -14.48 6.27 36.53
N ARG A 19 -13.73 7.21 35.96
CA ARG A 19 -12.46 6.90 35.29
C ARG A 19 -11.66 6.11 36.32
N ALA A 20 -11.49 4.81 36.09
CA ALA A 20 -10.57 4.00 36.87
C ALA A 20 -9.26 4.78 36.89
N GLY A 21 -8.87 5.26 38.06
CA GLY A 21 -7.71 6.13 38.21
C GLY A 21 -6.53 5.40 37.61
N THR A 22 -5.90 5.99 36.60
CA THR A 22 -4.61 5.52 36.10
C THR A 22 -3.70 5.35 37.32
N PRO A 23 -3.16 4.15 37.57
CA PRO A 23 -2.35 3.90 38.75
C PRO A 23 -1.22 4.93 38.80
N ALA A 24 -1.04 5.56 39.96
CA ALA A 24 -0.03 6.60 40.13
C ALA A 24 1.36 5.98 39.92
N CYS A 25 2.08 6.47 38.91
CA CYS A 25 3.44 6.00 38.66
C CYS A 25 4.37 6.44 39.82
N PRO A 26 5.36 5.61 40.20
CA PRO A 26 6.31 5.91 41.28
C PRO A 26 7.18 7.14 40.96
N ALA A 27 7.90 7.66 41.97
CA ALA A 27 8.79 8.83 41.83
C ALA A 27 10.18 8.44 41.28
N GLU A 28 10.83 9.38 40.57
CA GLU A 28 12.04 9.11 39.77
C GLU A 28 13.28 8.77 40.62
N SER A 29 13.85 7.58 40.43
CA SER A 29 15.06 7.04 41.08
C SER A 29 16.29 7.09 40.15
N GLN A 30 17.50 6.90 40.68
CA GLN A 30 18.72 6.92 39.85
C GLN A 30 18.82 5.72 38.87
N GLN A 31 18.16 4.59 39.19
CA GLN A 31 17.96 3.46 38.27
C GLN A 31 17.05 3.82 37.08
N ASP A 32 16.31 4.93 37.17
CA ASP A 32 15.34 5.31 36.15
C ASP A 32 15.99 5.92 34.92
N ARG A 33 17.26 6.33 34.97
CA ARG A 33 17.94 6.89 33.79
C ARG A 33 18.02 5.92 32.63
N ARG A 34 18.30 4.63 32.90
CA ARG A 34 18.34 3.59 31.86
C ARG A 34 16.93 3.22 31.36
N ALA A 35 15.97 3.12 32.28
CA ALA A 35 14.57 2.89 31.93
C ALA A 35 14.01 4.04 31.07
N ARG A 36 14.40 5.27 31.38
CA ARG A 36 14.03 6.47 30.63
C ARG A 36 14.65 6.50 29.24
N SER A 37 15.92 6.14 29.07
CA SER A 37 16.51 6.07 27.72
C SER A 37 15.80 5.03 26.86
N LEU A 38 15.51 3.84 27.40
CA LEU A 38 14.73 2.81 26.70
C LEU A 38 13.32 3.29 26.33
N TYR A 39 12.66 4.04 27.21
CA TYR A 39 11.35 4.63 26.93
C TYR A 39 11.41 5.71 25.85
N GLU A 40 12.44 6.56 25.87
CA GLU A 40 12.67 7.61 24.87
C GLU A 40 13.03 7.00 23.51
N GLU A 41 13.86 5.96 23.47
CA GLU A 41 14.13 5.17 22.24
C GLU A 41 12.85 4.54 21.70
N ALA A 42 12.03 3.93 22.55
CA ALA A 42 10.72 3.38 22.15
C ALA A 42 9.76 4.46 21.64
N LEU A 43 9.79 5.67 22.22
CA LEU A 43 9.02 6.81 21.74
C LEU A 43 9.49 7.28 20.36
N VAL A 44 10.81 7.29 20.11
CA VAL A 44 11.35 7.61 18.79
C VAL A 44 10.85 6.57 17.78
N GLN A 45 10.98 5.27 18.09
CA GLN A 45 10.45 4.21 17.21
C GLN A 45 8.94 4.33 16.98
N GLU A 46 8.17 4.68 18.01
CA GLU A 46 6.72 4.90 17.84
C GLU A 46 6.46 6.13 16.98
N ALA A 47 7.18 7.24 17.18
CA ALA A 47 7.03 8.47 16.42
C ALA A 47 7.44 8.32 14.95
N THR A 48 8.40 7.43 14.65
CA THR A 48 8.84 7.09 13.29
C THR A 48 8.02 5.96 12.67
N GLY A 49 6.94 5.51 13.32
CA GLY A 49 6.03 4.49 12.78
C GLY A 49 6.51 3.04 12.89
N ASN A 50 7.68 2.78 13.46
CA ASN A 50 8.15 1.42 13.74
C ASN A 50 7.48 0.85 15.00
N LEU A 51 6.18 0.57 14.89
CA LEU A 51 5.36 0.11 16.00
C LEU A 51 5.80 -1.26 16.53
N GLY A 52 6.38 -2.12 15.69
CA GLY A 52 6.94 -3.40 16.08
C GLY A 52 8.11 -3.23 17.04
N ALA A 53 9.13 -2.45 16.63
CA ALA A 53 10.28 -2.15 17.49
C ALA A 53 9.87 -1.36 18.73
N ALA A 54 8.98 -0.38 18.61
CA ALA A 54 8.46 0.37 19.75
C ALA A 54 7.75 -0.55 20.76
N ARG A 55 6.91 -1.47 20.28
CA ARG A 55 6.23 -2.47 21.12
C ARG A 55 7.24 -3.38 21.81
N GLU A 56 8.24 -3.90 21.10
CA GLU A 56 9.28 -4.75 21.71
C GLU A 56 10.06 -3.97 22.78
N MET A 57 10.45 -2.72 22.50
CA MET A 57 11.17 -1.88 23.45
C MET A 57 10.32 -1.56 24.69
N TYR A 58 9.02 -1.25 24.52
CA TYR A 58 8.14 -1.06 25.67
C TYR A 58 7.95 -2.36 26.46
N GLN A 59 7.84 -3.51 25.81
CA GLN A 59 7.74 -4.82 26.50
C GLN A 59 9.02 -5.11 27.28
N ARG A 60 10.18 -4.85 26.69
CA ARG A 60 11.48 -4.98 27.34
C ARG A 60 11.61 -4.03 28.52
N LEU A 61 11.22 -2.77 28.35
CA LEU A 61 11.18 -1.76 29.41
C LEU A 61 10.31 -2.20 30.61
N VAL A 62 9.09 -2.69 30.35
CA VAL A 62 8.19 -3.17 31.40
C VAL A 62 8.75 -4.40 32.11
N LYS A 63 9.40 -5.30 31.36
CA LYS A 63 9.99 -6.53 31.90
C LYS A 63 11.26 -6.27 32.73
N GLU A 64 12.16 -5.43 32.24
CA GLU A 64 13.46 -5.16 32.87
C GLU A 64 13.37 -4.12 34.00
N HIS A 65 12.41 -3.20 33.93
CA HIS A 65 12.29 -2.08 34.88
C HIS A 65 10.86 -1.89 35.44
N PRO A 66 10.19 -2.93 35.97
CA PRO A 66 8.76 -2.91 36.31
C PRO A 66 8.36 -1.86 37.36
N GLY A 67 9.30 -1.44 38.22
CA GLY A 67 9.07 -0.42 39.25
C GLY A 67 9.38 1.02 38.81
N SER A 68 9.81 1.24 37.57
CA SER A 68 10.18 2.58 37.09
C SER A 68 8.96 3.38 36.58
N PRO A 69 8.98 4.73 36.68
CA PRO A 69 7.97 5.58 36.05
C PRO A 69 7.90 5.38 34.53
N ALA A 70 9.06 5.16 33.90
CA ALA A 70 9.17 4.88 32.48
C ALA A 70 8.42 3.59 32.07
N ALA A 71 8.56 2.51 32.85
CA ALA A 71 7.80 1.28 32.62
C ALA A 71 6.29 1.47 32.82
N CYS A 72 5.88 2.28 33.79
CA CYS A 72 4.47 2.65 33.97
C CYS A 72 3.92 3.35 32.72
N TRP A 73 4.66 4.31 32.14
CA TRP A 73 4.27 4.97 30.88
C TRP A 73 4.31 4.03 29.67
N GLY A 74 5.34 3.17 29.60
CA GLY A 74 5.48 2.15 28.56
C GLY A 74 4.34 1.13 28.58
N ALA A 75 3.91 0.69 29.76
CA ALA A 75 2.75 -0.20 29.92
C ALA A 75 1.45 0.45 29.45
N ALA A 76 1.22 1.72 29.79
CA ALA A 76 0.06 2.47 29.30
C ALA A 76 0.10 2.66 27.77
N ARG A 77 1.29 2.85 27.19
CA ARG A 77 1.49 2.89 25.72
C ARG A 77 1.20 1.54 25.08
N LEU A 78 1.73 0.44 25.62
CA LEU A 78 1.44 -0.92 25.15
C LEU A 78 -0.06 -1.22 25.20
N GLU A 79 -0.74 -0.80 26.25
CA GLU A 79 -2.20 -0.97 26.36
C GLU A 79 -2.94 -0.15 25.30
N ARG A 80 -2.53 1.10 25.05
CA ARG A 80 -3.10 1.90 23.94
C ARG A 80 -2.83 1.25 22.59
N MET A 81 -1.62 0.74 22.35
CA MET A 81 -1.26 0.03 21.12
C MET A 81 -2.09 -1.24 20.95
N ALA A 82 -2.28 -2.02 22.02
CA ALA A 82 -3.14 -3.21 22.03
C ALA A 82 -4.60 -2.88 21.71
N ARG A 83 -5.07 -1.69 22.13
CA ARG A 83 -6.40 -1.15 21.79
C ARG A 83 -6.44 -0.39 20.45
N GLY A 84 -5.34 -0.33 19.69
CA GLY A 84 -5.25 0.42 18.45
C GLY A 84 -5.26 1.96 18.58
N GLN A 85 -5.15 2.50 19.80
CA GLN A 85 -5.25 3.94 20.14
C GLN A 85 -3.89 4.67 20.14
N GLY A 86 -2.99 4.34 19.21
CA GLY A 86 -1.67 4.97 19.05
C GLY A 86 -1.65 6.17 18.09
N PHE A 87 -0.67 7.06 18.25
CA PHE A 87 -0.54 8.29 17.43
C PHE A 87 -0.30 8.03 15.93
N VAL A 88 0.10 6.82 15.54
CA VAL A 88 0.70 6.52 14.22
C VAL A 88 -0.10 5.52 13.38
N ASN A 89 -1.36 5.22 13.75
CA ASN A 89 -2.22 4.38 12.91
C ASN A 89 -2.94 5.15 11.78
N LYS A 90 -2.57 6.42 11.56
CA LYS A 90 -3.21 7.25 10.53
C LYS A 90 -2.76 6.89 9.13
N GLU A 91 -1.51 6.47 8.97
CA GLU A 91 -0.91 6.15 7.68
C GLU A 91 -1.43 4.84 7.13
N GLY A 92 -1.31 3.74 7.87
CA GLY A 92 -1.89 2.46 7.44
C GLY A 92 -3.41 2.54 7.26
N ARG A 93 -4.13 3.31 8.10
CA ARG A 93 -5.55 3.61 7.86
C ARG A 93 -5.77 4.40 6.56
N ALA A 94 -5.00 5.46 6.31
CA ALA A 94 -5.12 6.25 5.09
C ALA A 94 -4.81 5.41 3.85
N GLN A 95 -3.77 4.59 3.90
CA GLN A 95 -3.38 3.67 2.84
C GLN A 95 -4.46 2.61 2.60
N PHE A 96 -5.09 2.09 3.65
CA PHE A 96 -6.24 1.19 3.54
C PHE A 96 -7.45 1.88 2.91
N ILE A 97 -7.74 3.13 3.28
CA ILE A 97 -8.83 3.91 2.67
C ILE A 97 -8.57 4.14 1.18
N ILE A 98 -7.35 4.58 0.82
CA ILE A 98 -6.94 4.78 -0.58
C ILE A 98 -7.10 3.47 -1.36
N GLY A 99 -6.55 2.37 -0.85
CA GLY A 99 -6.59 1.11 -1.57
C GLY A 99 -7.98 0.49 -1.64
N THR A 100 -8.82 0.63 -0.61
CA THR A 100 -10.23 0.20 -0.66
C THR A 100 -11.02 1.06 -1.66
N THR A 101 -10.70 2.36 -1.78
CA THR A 101 -11.28 3.25 -2.80
C THR A 101 -10.85 2.81 -4.20
N SER A 102 -9.57 2.51 -4.41
CA SER A 102 -9.04 1.98 -5.67
C SER A 102 -9.65 0.63 -6.03
N PHE A 103 -9.75 -0.29 -5.06
CA PHE A 103 -10.42 -1.57 -5.25
C PHE A 103 -11.90 -1.42 -5.57
N GLY A 104 -12.58 -0.47 -4.92
CA GLY A 104 -13.95 -0.09 -5.26
C GLY A 104 -14.06 0.41 -6.70
N ALA A 105 -13.15 1.29 -7.13
CA ALA A 105 -13.09 1.79 -8.50
C ALA A 105 -12.88 0.66 -9.51
N TRP A 106 -11.93 -0.23 -9.24
CA TRP A 106 -11.68 -1.45 -10.02
C TRP A 106 -12.92 -2.36 -10.08
N THR A 107 -13.60 -2.57 -8.96
CA THR A 107 -14.82 -3.37 -8.89
C THR A 107 -15.94 -2.76 -9.74
N GLY A 108 -16.13 -1.44 -9.64
CA GLY A 108 -17.08 -0.71 -10.47
C GLY A 108 -16.76 -0.75 -11.96
N PHE A 109 -15.47 -0.61 -12.31
CA PHE A 109 -14.96 -0.81 -13.67
C PHE A 109 -15.28 -2.23 -14.17
N ALA A 110 -14.92 -3.26 -13.40
CA ALA A 110 -15.09 -4.65 -13.80
C ALA A 110 -16.57 -5.02 -13.95
N ILE A 111 -17.43 -4.64 -13.00
CA ILE A 111 -18.88 -4.87 -13.08
C ILE A 111 -19.48 -4.18 -14.31
N ALA A 112 -19.10 -2.92 -14.57
CA ALA A 112 -19.58 -2.21 -15.74
C ALA A 112 -19.12 -2.86 -17.04
N ASN A 113 -17.87 -3.33 -17.12
CA ASN A 113 -17.38 -4.10 -18.26
C ASN A 113 -18.14 -5.41 -18.43
N ILE A 114 -18.37 -6.17 -17.36
CA ILE A 114 -19.15 -7.42 -17.42
C ILE A 114 -20.58 -7.16 -17.93
N ALA A 115 -21.20 -6.05 -17.52
CA ALA A 115 -22.55 -5.68 -17.95
C ALA A 115 -22.60 -5.10 -19.37
N ALA A 116 -21.53 -4.43 -19.82
CA ALA A 116 -21.45 -3.70 -21.08
C ALA A 116 -20.88 -4.51 -22.24
N LEU A 117 -19.95 -5.44 -21.98
CA LEU A 117 -19.28 -6.28 -22.97
C LEU A 117 -20.22 -7.38 -23.47
N GLY A 118 -21.33 -7.02 -24.11
CA GLY A 118 -22.07 -7.93 -24.99
C GLY A 118 -21.32 -8.14 -26.32
N ASP A 119 -21.95 -8.83 -27.28
CA ASP A 119 -21.36 -9.17 -28.60
C ASP A 119 -21.16 -7.97 -29.56
N SER A 120 -21.24 -6.72 -29.09
CA SER A 120 -21.28 -5.52 -29.95
C SER A 120 -20.02 -4.65 -29.87
N GLU A 121 -19.73 -3.94 -30.97
CA GLU A 121 -18.65 -2.96 -31.07
C GLU A 121 -18.76 -1.87 -29.98
N PHE A 122 -17.61 -1.53 -29.40
CA PHE A 122 -17.48 -0.61 -28.27
C PHE A 122 -18.18 0.73 -28.53
N SER A 123 -19.32 0.97 -27.87
CA SER A 123 -20.10 2.18 -28.06
C SER A 123 -19.69 3.30 -27.08
N PHE A 124 -19.93 4.56 -27.46
CA PHE A 124 -19.67 5.71 -26.57
C PHE A 124 -20.48 5.62 -25.26
N ASP A 125 -21.65 4.99 -25.29
CA ASP A 125 -22.50 4.81 -24.10
C ASP A 125 -21.94 3.72 -23.17
N GLU A 126 -21.31 2.66 -23.68
CA GLU A 126 -20.57 1.67 -22.88
C GLU A 126 -19.37 2.30 -22.18
N THR A 127 -18.63 3.17 -22.88
CA THR A 127 -17.52 3.92 -22.27
C THR A 127 -17.99 4.74 -21.07
N LYS A 128 -19.15 5.42 -21.19
CA LYS A 128 -19.73 6.17 -20.06
C LYS A 128 -20.12 5.24 -18.92
N ALA A 129 -20.70 4.07 -19.21
CA ALA A 129 -21.07 3.11 -18.18
C ALA A 129 -19.83 2.64 -17.38
N ILE A 130 -18.71 2.38 -18.06
CA ILE A 130 -17.43 2.01 -17.43
C ILE A 130 -16.89 3.14 -16.52
N ILE A 131 -16.90 4.39 -17.01
CA ILE A 131 -16.45 5.55 -16.22
C ILE A 131 -17.35 5.75 -14.99
N TRP A 132 -18.66 5.75 -15.16
CA TRP A 132 -19.61 5.92 -14.06
C TRP A 132 -19.58 4.74 -13.09
N GLY A 133 -19.41 3.52 -13.59
CA GLY A 133 -19.18 2.32 -12.77
C GLY A 133 -17.97 2.50 -11.89
N SER A 134 -16.84 2.94 -12.45
CA SER A 134 -15.60 3.21 -11.70
C SER A 134 -15.79 4.29 -10.62
N ILE A 135 -16.48 5.39 -10.94
CA ILE A 135 -16.76 6.48 -9.98
C ILE A 135 -17.67 5.96 -8.85
N GLY A 136 -18.76 5.27 -9.20
CA GLY A 136 -19.71 4.71 -8.24
C GLY A 136 -19.04 3.68 -7.34
N GLY A 137 -18.21 2.81 -7.91
CA GLY A 137 -17.40 1.83 -7.20
C GLY A 137 -16.39 2.50 -6.26
N ALA A 138 -15.69 3.56 -6.70
CA ALA A 138 -14.76 4.31 -5.84
C ALA A 138 -15.48 4.90 -4.62
N ALA A 139 -16.65 5.50 -4.82
CA ALA A 139 -17.47 6.02 -3.72
C ALA A 139 -17.93 4.90 -2.78
N ALA A 140 -18.33 3.76 -3.33
CA ALA A 140 -18.73 2.57 -2.58
C ALA A 140 -17.57 1.92 -1.82
N GLY A 141 -16.32 2.09 -2.25
CA GLY A 141 -15.13 1.70 -1.48
C GLY A 141 -14.77 2.71 -0.40
N LEU A 142 -14.79 4.00 -0.73
CA LEU A 142 -14.38 5.09 0.16
C LEU A 142 -15.27 5.23 1.40
N VAL A 143 -16.60 5.23 1.22
CA VAL A 143 -17.54 5.50 2.31
C VAL A 143 -17.46 4.43 3.42
N PRO A 144 -17.57 3.12 3.11
CA PRO A 144 -17.36 2.07 4.10
C PRO A 144 -15.96 2.10 4.69
N ALA A 145 -14.93 2.38 3.90
CA ALA A 145 -13.58 2.47 4.42
C ALA A 145 -13.46 3.57 5.48
N ILE A 146 -14.01 4.77 5.27
CA ILE A 146 -13.99 5.84 6.28
C ILE A 146 -14.76 5.44 7.54
N VAL A 147 -15.97 4.88 7.37
CA VAL A 147 -16.90 4.55 8.47
C VAL A 147 -16.39 3.39 9.31
N PHE A 148 -15.91 2.31 8.69
CA PHE A 148 -15.54 1.08 9.39
C PHE A 148 -14.06 1.03 9.78
N SER A 149 -13.18 1.82 9.16
CA SER A 149 -11.75 1.84 9.53
C SER A 149 -11.44 2.62 10.81
N SER A 150 -12.40 3.32 11.41
CA SER A 150 -12.14 4.04 12.67
C SER A 150 -11.72 3.12 13.80
N ASP A 151 -12.22 1.89 13.77
CA ASP A 151 -12.07 0.91 14.85
C ASP A 151 -11.09 -0.22 14.47
N LEU A 152 -10.60 -0.22 13.22
CA LEU A 152 -9.66 -1.22 12.72
C LEU A 152 -8.22 -0.81 13.04
N SER A 153 -7.50 -1.68 13.75
CA SER A 153 -6.04 -1.58 13.85
C SER A 153 -5.41 -1.95 12.50
N MET A 154 -4.86 -0.95 11.82
CA MET A 154 -4.36 -1.11 10.44
C MET A 154 -2.92 -0.61 10.30
N SER A 155 -1.93 -1.46 10.56
CA SER A 155 -0.54 -1.11 10.25
C SER A 155 -0.35 -0.83 8.76
N THR A 156 0.68 -0.05 8.41
CA THR A 156 1.03 0.27 7.03
C THR A 156 1.38 -1.00 6.24
N GLY A 157 2.13 -1.94 6.82
CA GLY A 157 2.44 -3.23 6.21
C GLY A 157 1.19 -4.06 5.94
N ARG A 158 0.24 -4.09 6.89
CA ARG A 158 -1.06 -4.73 6.70
C ARG A 158 -1.88 -4.11 5.56
N ALA A 159 -2.00 -2.78 5.56
CA ALA A 159 -2.71 -2.06 4.50
C ALA A 159 -2.06 -2.28 3.12
N THR A 160 -0.72 -2.25 3.07
CA THR A 160 0.07 -2.54 1.87
C THR A 160 -0.24 -3.92 1.32
N MET A 161 -0.22 -4.96 2.18
CA MET A 161 -0.50 -6.33 1.75
C MET A 161 -1.96 -6.53 1.31
N ILE A 162 -2.93 -5.87 1.96
CA ILE A 162 -4.33 -5.90 1.52
C ILE A 162 -4.49 -5.29 0.13
N ASN A 163 -3.85 -4.14 -0.08
CA ASN A 163 -3.89 -3.43 -1.35
C ASN A 163 -3.19 -4.22 -2.46
N PHE A 164 -2.03 -4.79 -2.15
CA PHE A 164 -1.32 -5.67 -3.07
C PHE A 164 -2.15 -6.93 -3.39
N GLY A 165 -2.82 -7.52 -2.38
CA GLY A 165 -3.61 -8.73 -2.54
C GLY A 165 -4.69 -8.63 -3.60
N TRP A 166 -5.45 -7.53 -3.66
CA TRP A 166 -6.49 -7.37 -4.68
C TRP A 166 -5.90 -7.12 -6.07
N THR A 167 -4.82 -6.34 -6.18
CA THR A 167 -4.16 -6.09 -7.47
C THR A 167 -3.52 -7.36 -8.01
N TRP A 168 -2.87 -8.14 -7.15
CA TRP A 168 -2.26 -9.42 -7.51
C TRP A 168 -3.33 -10.47 -7.88
N GLY A 169 -4.46 -10.47 -7.16
CA GLY A 169 -5.63 -11.27 -7.50
C GLY A 169 -6.25 -10.88 -8.85
N ALA A 170 -6.35 -9.59 -9.17
CA ALA A 170 -6.80 -9.10 -10.47
C ALA A 170 -5.90 -9.63 -11.59
N TRP A 171 -4.59 -9.48 -11.41
CA TRP A 171 -3.57 -9.98 -12.33
C TRP A 171 -3.70 -11.49 -12.57
N HIS A 172 -3.88 -12.27 -11.50
CA HIS A 172 -4.14 -13.71 -11.59
C HIS A 172 -5.39 -14.04 -12.38
N GLY A 173 -6.49 -13.31 -12.16
CA GLY A 173 -7.74 -13.66 -12.84
C GLY A 173 -7.73 -13.28 -14.32
N LEU A 174 -7.01 -12.21 -14.69
CA LEU A 174 -6.75 -11.89 -16.09
C LEU A 174 -5.88 -12.97 -16.75
N ALA A 175 -4.78 -13.37 -16.11
CA ALA A 175 -3.89 -14.36 -16.70
C ALA A 175 -4.51 -15.77 -16.72
N PHE A 176 -5.22 -16.20 -15.67
CA PHE A 176 -5.94 -17.49 -15.68
C PHE A 176 -7.07 -17.55 -16.70
N ALA A 177 -7.64 -16.42 -17.10
CA ALA A 177 -8.61 -16.38 -18.19
C ALA A 177 -8.00 -16.66 -19.58
N THR A 178 -6.67 -16.78 -19.69
CA THR A 178 -5.95 -17.03 -20.95
C THR A 178 -5.22 -18.38 -20.99
N ILE A 179 -5.06 -19.04 -19.82
CA ILE A 179 -4.43 -20.36 -19.67
C ILE A 179 -5.37 -21.47 -20.20
N PRO A 180 -4.86 -22.59 -20.78
CA PRO A 180 -5.64 -23.45 -21.69
C PRO A 180 -6.96 -23.99 -21.12
N ASP A 181 -7.94 -24.10 -22.03
CA ASP A 181 -9.39 -24.36 -21.86
C ASP A 181 -10.24 -23.18 -21.38
N GLY A 182 -9.63 -22.11 -20.90
CA GLY A 182 -10.31 -20.85 -20.59
C GLY A 182 -10.54 -19.99 -21.83
N ASP A 183 -11.32 -20.42 -22.83
CA ASP A 183 -11.85 -19.50 -23.85
C ASP A 183 -12.98 -18.65 -23.23
N LEU A 184 -12.67 -17.98 -22.12
CA LEU A 184 -13.59 -17.05 -21.48
C LEU A 184 -13.74 -15.86 -22.41
N ASN A 185 -14.98 -15.51 -22.73
CA ASN A 185 -15.25 -14.22 -23.35
C ASN A 185 -14.79 -13.08 -22.41
N ALA A 186 -14.75 -11.85 -22.92
CA ALA A 186 -14.27 -10.71 -22.14
C ALA A 186 -15.04 -10.52 -20.81
N GLN A 187 -16.34 -10.87 -20.77
CA GLN A 187 -17.12 -10.90 -19.53
C GLN A 187 -16.58 -11.92 -18.53
N GLY A 188 -16.33 -13.16 -18.97
CA GLY A 188 -15.76 -14.22 -18.14
C GLY A 188 -14.38 -13.85 -17.61
N MET A 189 -13.52 -13.26 -18.44
CA MET A 189 -12.21 -12.75 -18.02
C MET A 189 -12.33 -11.68 -16.94
N MET A 190 -13.19 -10.67 -17.14
CA MET A 190 -13.41 -9.62 -16.14
C MET A 190 -14.06 -10.17 -14.86
N GLY A 191 -14.96 -11.15 -14.98
CA GLY A 191 -15.58 -11.84 -13.85
C GLY A 191 -14.57 -12.62 -13.02
N LEU A 192 -13.66 -13.35 -13.67
CA LEU A 192 -12.58 -14.08 -13.02
C LEU A 192 -11.59 -13.12 -12.37
N ALA A 193 -11.17 -12.06 -13.06
CA ALA A 193 -10.33 -11.00 -12.52
C ALA A 193 -10.94 -10.36 -11.28
N LEU A 194 -12.22 -9.99 -11.32
CA LEU A 194 -12.94 -9.44 -10.17
C LEU A 194 -13.01 -10.44 -9.00
N GLY A 195 -13.37 -11.69 -9.29
CA GLY A 195 -13.47 -12.76 -8.29
C GLY A 195 -12.14 -13.01 -7.58
N LEU A 196 -11.05 -13.15 -8.32
CA LEU A 196 -9.72 -13.34 -7.74
C LEU A 196 -9.19 -12.05 -7.06
N SER A 197 -9.56 -10.86 -7.53
CA SER A 197 -9.28 -9.60 -6.80
C SER A 197 -9.93 -9.60 -5.42
N ALA A 198 -11.21 -9.99 -5.34
CA ALA A 198 -11.94 -10.05 -4.08
C ALA A 198 -11.39 -11.14 -3.14
N LEU A 199 -11.02 -12.30 -3.68
CA LEU A 199 -10.34 -13.35 -2.91
C LEU A 199 -8.97 -12.90 -2.42
N GLY A 200 -8.20 -12.21 -3.26
CA GLY A 200 -6.90 -11.63 -2.89
C GLY A 200 -7.05 -10.59 -1.78
N TRP A 201 -8.02 -9.68 -1.89
CA TRP A 201 -8.32 -8.67 -0.87
C TRP A 201 -8.75 -9.31 0.46
N GLY A 202 -9.77 -10.17 0.42
CA GLY A 202 -10.33 -10.80 1.62
C GLY A 202 -9.36 -11.79 2.28
N GLY A 203 -8.64 -12.57 1.47
CA GLY A 203 -7.63 -13.51 1.92
C GLY A 203 -6.46 -12.82 2.60
N THR A 204 -5.92 -11.75 2.02
CA THR A 204 -4.86 -10.95 2.66
C THR A 204 -5.36 -10.22 3.89
N PHE A 205 -6.58 -9.68 3.88
CA PHE A 205 -7.20 -9.07 5.07
C PHE A 205 -7.30 -10.05 6.25
N ALA A 206 -7.76 -11.28 5.98
CA ALA A 206 -7.87 -12.33 6.98
C ALA A 206 -6.49 -12.84 7.44
N LEU A 207 -5.56 -13.06 6.51
CA LEU A 207 -4.22 -13.56 6.83
C LEU A 207 -3.44 -12.56 7.69
N THR A 208 -3.44 -11.29 7.31
CA THR A 208 -2.76 -10.21 8.06
C THR A 208 -3.46 -9.84 9.37
N HIS A 209 -4.63 -10.41 9.67
CA HIS A 209 -5.20 -10.32 11.01
C HIS A 209 -4.39 -11.16 12.01
N TYR A 210 -3.81 -12.28 11.55
CA TYR A 210 -3.05 -13.22 12.37
C TYR A 210 -1.53 -13.06 12.22
N LEU A 211 -1.08 -12.48 11.10
CA LEU A 211 0.32 -12.21 10.83
C LEU A 211 0.62 -10.72 11.03
N ASP A 212 1.56 -10.40 11.92
CA ASP A 212 2.11 -9.05 12.01
C ASP A 212 3.12 -8.89 10.86
N VAL A 213 2.71 -8.18 9.80
CA VAL A 213 3.56 -7.94 8.63
C VAL A 213 4.22 -6.57 8.78
N ALA A 214 5.54 -6.57 8.92
CA ALA A 214 6.31 -5.35 8.95
C ALA A 214 6.20 -4.57 7.62
N ASP A 215 6.24 -3.25 7.68
CA ASP A 215 6.11 -2.39 6.50
C ASP A 215 7.17 -2.71 5.44
N GLY A 216 8.40 -2.97 5.89
CA GLY A 216 9.52 -3.39 5.07
C GLY A 216 9.29 -4.71 4.34
N ASP A 217 8.78 -5.70 5.06
CA ASP A 217 8.42 -7.01 4.49
C ASP A 217 7.32 -6.87 3.44
N ALA A 218 6.26 -6.12 3.75
CA ALA A 218 5.16 -5.88 2.82
C ALA A 218 5.63 -5.18 1.53
N ALA A 219 6.49 -4.17 1.67
CA ALA A 219 7.10 -3.48 0.53
C ALA A 219 7.98 -4.43 -0.29
N LEU A 220 8.83 -5.23 0.36
CA LEU A 220 9.72 -6.16 -0.32
C LEU A 220 8.95 -7.24 -1.08
N ILE A 221 7.96 -7.87 -0.43
CA ILE A 221 7.13 -8.94 -1.02
C ILE A 221 6.40 -8.42 -2.26
N SER A 222 5.69 -7.30 -2.14
CA SER A 222 4.95 -6.72 -3.25
C SER A 222 5.86 -6.27 -4.40
N SER A 223 7.03 -5.72 -4.10
CA SER A 223 8.00 -5.28 -5.10
C SER A 223 8.66 -6.44 -5.83
N ALA A 224 9.02 -7.50 -5.11
CA ALA A 224 9.66 -8.68 -5.68
C ALA A 224 8.73 -9.38 -6.69
N ALA A 225 7.43 -9.44 -6.42
CA ALA A 225 6.45 -9.99 -7.35
C ALA A 225 6.42 -9.23 -8.69
N VAL A 226 6.40 -7.90 -8.63
CA VAL A 226 6.38 -7.03 -9.83
C VAL A 226 7.70 -7.14 -10.60
N TRP A 227 8.85 -7.02 -9.92
CA TRP A 227 10.16 -7.10 -10.57
C TRP A 227 10.42 -8.48 -11.15
N ALA A 228 10.03 -9.57 -10.48
CA ALA A 228 10.20 -10.91 -11.02
C ALA A 228 9.31 -11.15 -12.26
N THR A 229 8.10 -10.57 -12.28
CA THR A 229 7.24 -10.56 -13.49
C THR A 229 7.94 -9.83 -14.65
N TRP A 230 8.45 -8.63 -14.40
CA TRP A 230 9.19 -7.84 -15.41
C TRP A 230 10.44 -8.56 -15.91
N ILE A 231 11.28 -9.09 -15.02
CA ILE A 231 12.50 -9.81 -15.36
C ILE A 231 12.17 -11.05 -16.19
N THR A 232 11.10 -11.77 -15.84
CA THR A 232 10.64 -12.94 -16.62
C THR A 232 10.16 -12.54 -18.01
N ALA A 233 9.37 -11.45 -18.12
CA ALA A 233 8.93 -10.92 -19.41
C ALA A 233 10.11 -10.54 -20.31
N ALA A 234 11.03 -9.74 -19.78
CA ALA A 234 12.17 -9.25 -20.52
C ALA A 234 13.13 -10.39 -20.89
N THR A 235 13.38 -11.33 -19.99
CA THR A 235 14.23 -12.51 -20.26
C THR A 235 13.58 -13.41 -21.32
N GLY A 236 12.28 -13.67 -21.22
CA GLY A 236 11.53 -14.43 -22.22
C GLY A 236 11.66 -13.82 -23.62
N ALA A 237 11.46 -12.51 -23.72
CA ALA A 237 11.58 -11.75 -24.96
C ALA A 237 13.00 -11.76 -25.56
N LEU A 238 14.04 -11.87 -24.72
CA LEU A 238 15.44 -11.98 -25.16
C LEU A 238 15.79 -13.38 -25.65
N VAL A 239 15.22 -14.41 -25.03
CA VAL A 239 15.52 -15.82 -25.32
C VAL A 239 14.70 -16.35 -26.49
N SER A 240 13.47 -15.87 -26.68
CA SER A 240 12.55 -16.31 -27.73
C SER A 240 12.00 -15.14 -28.54
N GLU A 241 12.02 -15.29 -29.87
CA GLU A 241 11.49 -14.30 -30.82
C GLU A 241 9.97 -14.24 -30.76
N ASP A 242 9.38 -15.40 -30.52
CA ASP A 242 7.94 -15.62 -30.44
C ASP A 242 7.43 -15.67 -29.00
N PHE A 243 8.20 -15.15 -28.03
CA PHE A 243 7.79 -15.19 -26.62
C PHE A 243 6.38 -14.62 -26.44
N PHE A 244 6.12 -13.44 -27.02
CA PHE A 244 4.80 -12.80 -26.94
C PHE A 244 3.80 -13.25 -28.01
N SER A 245 4.20 -14.19 -28.89
CA SER A 245 3.32 -14.72 -29.93
C SER A 245 2.35 -15.78 -29.39
N ASP A 246 2.73 -16.49 -28.32
CA ASP A 246 1.87 -17.45 -27.62
C ASP A 246 1.42 -16.88 -26.27
N GLU A 247 0.22 -16.29 -26.27
CA GLU A 247 -0.42 -15.69 -25.09
C GLU A 247 -0.46 -16.64 -23.89
N LYS A 248 -0.76 -17.91 -24.13
CA LYS A 248 -0.89 -18.92 -23.08
C LYS A 248 0.46 -19.17 -22.45
N LEU A 249 1.50 -19.31 -23.27
CA LEU A 249 2.85 -19.57 -22.80
C LEU A 249 3.39 -18.37 -22.02
N TYR A 250 3.38 -17.16 -22.58
CA TYR A 250 4.01 -16.05 -21.89
C TYR A 250 3.26 -15.67 -20.63
N LEU A 251 1.93 -15.61 -20.61
CA LEU A 251 1.18 -15.25 -19.39
C LEU A 251 1.39 -16.27 -18.27
N SER A 252 1.46 -17.56 -18.60
CA SER A 252 1.82 -18.62 -17.64
C SER A 252 3.23 -18.41 -17.07
N MET A 253 4.19 -18.07 -17.92
CA MET A 253 5.57 -17.79 -17.48
C MET A 253 5.64 -16.51 -16.64
N LEU A 254 4.92 -15.45 -17.00
CA LEU A 254 4.87 -14.19 -16.24
C LEU A 254 4.28 -14.41 -14.85
N LEU A 255 3.19 -15.16 -14.75
CA LEU A 255 2.60 -15.57 -13.46
C LEU A 255 3.60 -16.37 -12.64
N ALA A 256 4.17 -17.43 -13.21
CA ALA A 256 5.13 -18.28 -12.52
C ALA A 256 6.34 -17.48 -12.03
N GLY A 257 6.86 -16.56 -12.83
CA GLY A 257 7.95 -15.66 -12.46
C GLY A 257 7.57 -14.72 -11.33
N GLY A 258 6.43 -14.05 -11.43
CA GLY A 258 5.90 -13.16 -10.40
C GLY A 258 5.67 -13.87 -9.07
N ASP A 259 5.02 -15.03 -9.09
CA ASP A 259 4.74 -15.82 -7.89
C ASP A 259 6.01 -16.42 -7.28
N ALA A 260 6.98 -16.83 -8.10
CA ALA A 260 8.29 -17.25 -7.60
C ALA A 260 9.00 -16.10 -6.88
N GLY A 261 8.94 -14.88 -7.43
CA GLY A 261 9.48 -13.68 -6.78
C GLY A 261 8.77 -13.34 -5.47
N LEU A 262 7.44 -13.38 -5.46
CA LEU A 262 6.60 -13.18 -4.27
C LEU A 262 6.94 -14.21 -3.18
N ALA A 263 6.93 -15.49 -3.52
CA ALA A 263 7.21 -16.58 -2.59
C ALA A 263 8.63 -16.51 -2.05
N ALA A 264 9.62 -16.24 -2.91
CA ALA A 264 11.00 -16.03 -2.47
C ALA A 264 11.09 -14.87 -1.48
N ALA A 265 10.53 -13.70 -1.81
CA ALA A 265 10.54 -12.57 -0.90
C ALA A 265 9.83 -12.87 0.43
N ALA A 266 8.67 -13.53 0.42
CA ALA A 266 7.97 -13.91 1.64
C ALA A 266 8.77 -14.88 2.53
N LEU A 267 9.56 -15.78 1.92
CA LEU A 267 10.44 -16.71 2.65
C LEU A 267 11.68 -16.03 3.23
N PHE A 268 12.18 -14.97 2.58
CA PHE A 268 13.43 -14.30 2.94
C PHE A 268 13.26 -12.94 3.61
N SER A 269 12.05 -12.36 3.65
CA SER A 269 11.83 -10.99 4.14
C SER A 269 12.32 -10.79 5.57
N GLY A 270 11.97 -11.71 6.47
CA GLY A 270 12.43 -11.68 7.87
C GLY A 270 13.93 -11.92 8.07
N LYS A 271 14.69 -12.23 7.01
CA LYS A 271 16.17 -12.33 7.04
C LYS A 271 16.87 -11.13 6.42
N LEU A 272 16.18 -10.37 5.58
CA LEU A 272 16.75 -9.25 4.83
C LEU A 272 16.65 -7.93 5.58
N ASP A 273 15.78 -7.85 6.61
CA ASP A 273 15.57 -6.70 7.50
C ASP A 273 15.72 -5.36 6.78
N MET A 274 14.84 -5.14 5.80
CA MET A 274 14.85 -3.95 4.97
C MET A 274 13.72 -3.03 5.39
N SER A 275 14.02 -1.74 5.60
CA SER A 275 12.95 -0.76 5.79
C SER A 275 12.12 -0.57 4.51
N ALA A 276 10.86 -0.17 4.64
CA ALA A 276 10.02 0.16 3.50
C ALA A 276 10.62 1.29 2.63
N GLY A 277 11.30 2.25 3.27
CA GLY A 277 11.98 3.35 2.59
C GLY A 277 13.13 2.86 1.72
N ARG A 278 13.94 1.92 2.24
CA ARG A 278 15.01 1.28 1.48
C ARG A 278 14.49 0.55 0.25
N VAL A 279 13.43 -0.24 0.41
CA VAL A 279 12.77 -0.93 -0.72
C VAL A 279 12.26 0.08 -1.76
N GLY A 280 11.63 1.16 -1.31
CA GLY A 280 11.16 2.25 -2.17
C GLY A 280 12.27 2.90 -3.00
N LEU A 281 13.42 3.19 -2.38
CA LEU A 281 14.60 3.72 -3.08
C LEU A 281 15.13 2.73 -4.11
N ILE A 282 15.20 1.44 -3.76
CA ILE A 282 15.64 0.38 -4.69
C ILE A 282 14.71 0.34 -5.92
N ASN A 283 13.39 0.33 -5.70
CA ASN A 283 12.40 0.38 -6.78
C ASN A 283 12.55 1.62 -7.66
N LEU A 284 12.81 2.78 -7.05
CA LEU A 284 13.06 4.02 -7.78
C LEU A 284 14.31 3.90 -8.66
N GLY A 285 15.39 3.33 -8.12
CA GLY A 285 16.61 3.04 -8.88
C GLY A 285 16.34 2.17 -10.10
N GLY A 286 15.62 1.06 -9.90
CA GLY A 286 15.20 0.18 -10.99
C GLY A 286 14.34 0.87 -12.04
N SER A 287 13.36 1.67 -11.60
CA SER A 287 12.44 2.40 -12.48
C SER A 287 13.15 3.49 -13.29
N LEU A 288 14.07 4.23 -12.68
CA LEU A 288 14.91 5.21 -13.38
C LEU A 288 15.83 4.53 -14.39
N GLY A 289 16.41 3.38 -14.03
CA GLY A 289 17.18 2.55 -14.95
C GLY A 289 16.34 2.08 -16.15
N ALA A 290 15.13 1.57 -15.91
CA ALA A 290 14.18 1.19 -16.95
C ALA A 290 13.83 2.38 -17.87
N LEU A 291 13.50 3.54 -17.29
CA LEU A 291 13.14 4.74 -18.03
C LEU A 291 14.29 5.24 -18.91
N LEU A 292 15.52 5.22 -18.39
CA LEU A 292 16.72 5.56 -19.17
C LEU A 292 16.93 4.57 -20.31
N GLY A 293 16.80 3.26 -20.06
CA GLY A 293 16.94 2.25 -21.11
C GLY A 293 15.86 2.35 -22.19
N PHE A 294 14.62 2.61 -21.80
CA PHE A 294 13.54 2.89 -22.74
C PHE A 294 13.80 4.17 -23.55
N GLY A 295 14.25 5.24 -22.89
CA GLY A 295 14.58 6.50 -23.56
C GLY A 295 15.73 6.37 -24.57
N ILE A 296 16.78 5.64 -24.23
CA ILE A 296 17.87 5.35 -25.17
C ILE A 296 17.37 4.49 -26.33
N THR A 297 16.56 3.47 -26.04
CA THR A 297 15.96 2.61 -27.09
C THR A 297 15.15 3.45 -28.08
N PHE A 298 14.35 4.40 -27.58
CA PHE A 298 13.54 5.28 -28.42
C PHE A 298 14.40 6.21 -29.29
N LEU A 299 15.52 6.72 -28.77
CA LEU A 299 16.41 7.63 -29.51
C LEU A 299 17.36 6.91 -30.47
N ALA A 300 17.78 5.69 -30.13
CA ALA A 300 18.73 4.92 -30.92
C ALA A 300 18.06 4.07 -31.99
N GLU A 301 16.74 3.85 -31.89
CA GLU A 301 15.92 3.06 -32.82
C GLU A 301 16.61 1.75 -33.25
N PRO A 302 16.95 0.86 -32.30
CA PRO A 302 17.72 -0.33 -32.64
C PRO A 302 16.97 -1.22 -33.63
N ASP A 303 17.69 -1.80 -34.58
CA ASP A 303 17.14 -2.68 -35.62
C ASP A 303 16.43 -3.94 -35.08
N SER A 304 16.62 -4.26 -33.80
CA SER A 304 15.99 -5.39 -33.12
C SER A 304 15.37 -4.96 -31.81
N TYR A 305 14.08 -5.31 -31.61
CA TYR A 305 13.39 -5.09 -30.35
C TYR A 305 14.10 -5.76 -29.16
N ARG A 306 14.81 -6.88 -29.39
CA ARG A 306 15.60 -7.56 -28.34
C ARG A 306 16.71 -6.68 -27.78
N VAL A 307 17.35 -5.88 -28.63
CA VAL A 307 18.36 -4.91 -28.16
C VAL A 307 17.71 -3.87 -27.27
N GLY A 308 16.52 -3.37 -27.65
CA GLY A 308 15.76 -2.43 -26.83
C GLY A 308 15.31 -3.00 -25.47
N VAL A 309 14.73 -4.20 -25.49
CA VAL A 309 14.33 -4.91 -24.26
C VAL A 309 15.54 -5.23 -23.39
N GLY A 310 16.64 -5.70 -23.99
CA GLY A 310 17.87 -6.03 -23.28
C GLY A 310 18.53 -4.83 -22.64
N LEU A 311 18.56 -3.70 -23.34
CA LEU A 311 19.05 -2.43 -22.81
C LEU A 311 18.19 -1.95 -21.63
N THR A 312 16.86 -2.02 -21.80
CA THR A 312 15.91 -1.64 -20.74
C THR A 312 16.07 -2.52 -19.51
N LEU A 313 16.09 -3.84 -19.67
CA LEU A 313 16.33 -4.81 -18.59
C LEU A 313 17.68 -4.58 -17.92
N GLY A 314 18.75 -4.46 -18.70
CA GLY A 314 20.11 -4.26 -18.20
C GLY A 314 20.23 -3.01 -17.35
N LEU A 315 19.64 -1.89 -17.79
CA LEU A 315 19.65 -0.64 -17.03
C LEU A 315 18.70 -0.69 -15.83
N SER A 316 17.55 -1.37 -15.90
CA SER A 316 16.71 -1.64 -14.71
C SER A 316 17.48 -2.39 -13.64
N LEU A 317 18.15 -3.49 -14.01
CA LEU A 317 18.94 -4.31 -13.08
C LEU A 317 20.14 -3.53 -12.52
N ALA A 318 20.81 -2.73 -13.35
CA ALA A 318 21.88 -1.85 -12.90
C ALA A 318 21.38 -0.82 -11.88
N GLY A 319 20.20 -0.22 -12.13
CA GLY A 319 19.55 0.72 -11.22
C GLY A 319 19.16 0.08 -9.88
N LEU A 320 18.57 -1.13 -9.92
CA LEU A 320 18.26 -1.91 -8.71
C LEU A 320 19.53 -2.23 -7.92
N GLY A 321 20.56 -2.77 -8.57
CA GLY A 321 21.81 -3.17 -7.94
C GLY A 321 22.57 -1.98 -7.35
N LEU A 322 22.69 -0.88 -8.12
CA LEU A 322 23.34 0.35 -7.66
C LEU A 322 22.63 0.92 -6.43
N THR A 323 21.31 1.08 -6.48
CA THR A 323 20.59 1.64 -5.34
C THR A 323 20.56 0.69 -4.15
N THR A 324 20.54 -0.63 -4.36
CA THR A 324 20.71 -1.61 -3.27
C THR A 324 22.06 -1.43 -2.58
N PHE A 325 23.14 -1.23 -3.34
CA PHE A 325 24.47 -0.98 -2.79
C PHE A 325 24.55 0.35 -2.04
N LEU A 326 24.01 1.43 -2.61
CA LEU A 326 24.03 2.76 -2.01
C LEU A 326 23.17 2.86 -0.74
N THR A 327 22.07 2.10 -0.67
CA THR A 327 21.15 2.10 0.48
C THR A 327 21.42 0.99 1.48
N ARG A 328 22.57 0.31 1.40
CA ARG A 328 22.86 -0.86 2.27
C ARG A 328 22.90 -0.56 3.77
N ASN A 329 23.09 0.70 4.14
CA ASN A 329 23.10 1.20 5.51
C ASN A 329 21.91 2.15 5.79
N TYR A 330 20.90 2.16 4.92
CA TYR A 330 19.72 3.00 5.06
C TYR A 330 18.58 2.14 5.62
N ASP A 331 18.32 2.28 6.92
CA ASP A 331 17.25 1.53 7.60
C ASP A 331 16.15 2.44 8.14
N GLU A 332 16.11 3.70 7.68
CA GLU A 332 15.06 4.62 8.09
C GLU A 332 13.70 4.16 7.55
N PRO A 333 12.63 4.20 8.37
CA PRO A 333 11.28 3.99 7.89
C PRO A 333 11.01 4.95 6.72
N ALA A 334 10.19 4.53 5.75
CA ALA A 334 9.79 5.44 4.69
C ALA A 334 9.18 6.67 5.36
N PRO A 335 9.65 7.91 5.06
CA PRO A 335 8.97 9.08 5.57
C PRO A 335 7.50 8.98 5.17
N ALA A 336 6.63 9.47 6.04
CA ALA A 336 5.21 9.64 5.78
C ALA A 336 5.04 10.69 4.68
N SER A 337 5.48 10.39 3.46
CA SER A 337 5.15 11.19 2.31
C SER A 337 3.65 11.14 2.24
N SER A 338 3.02 12.30 2.23
CA SER A 338 1.58 12.36 2.08
C SER A 338 1.14 11.75 0.74
N GLY A 339 2.09 11.41 -0.14
CA GLY A 339 1.90 10.85 -1.48
C GLY A 339 1.41 11.92 -2.44
N LEU A 340 1.35 13.17 -2.00
CA LEU A 340 0.56 14.17 -2.70
C LEU A 340 1.43 15.08 -3.54
N ALA A 341 2.74 15.14 -3.35
CA ALA A 341 3.64 15.94 -4.20
C ALA A 341 4.84 15.13 -4.71
N LEU A 342 5.31 15.42 -5.93
CA LEU A 342 6.55 14.81 -6.47
C LEU A 342 7.76 15.11 -5.57
N VAL A 343 7.79 16.32 -5.01
CA VAL A 343 8.80 16.78 -4.06
C VAL A 343 8.08 17.39 -2.86
N GLU A 344 8.31 16.87 -1.67
CA GLU A 344 7.69 17.32 -0.41
C GLU A 344 8.75 17.78 0.59
N HIS A 345 8.64 19.00 1.09
CA HIS A 345 9.48 19.52 2.17
C HIS A 345 8.87 19.15 3.52
N THR A 346 9.52 18.23 4.22
CA THR A 346 9.17 17.81 5.57
C THR A 346 10.03 18.56 6.60
N ARG A 347 9.75 18.37 7.90
CA ARG A 347 10.60 18.90 8.98
C ARG A 347 12.02 18.33 8.98
N GLU A 348 12.23 17.20 8.30
CA GLU A 348 13.50 16.49 8.22
C GLU A 348 14.24 16.73 6.89
N GLY A 349 13.62 17.46 5.96
CA GLY A 349 14.21 17.84 4.69
C GLY A 349 13.32 17.53 3.50
N TRP A 350 13.91 17.57 2.31
CA TRP A 350 13.23 17.33 1.04
C TRP A 350 13.10 15.83 0.77
N VAL A 351 11.89 15.37 0.48
CA VAL A 351 11.53 13.99 0.16
C VAL A 351 10.96 13.95 -1.25
N ILE A 352 11.37 12.98 -2.07
CA ILE A 352 10.80 12.76 -3.41
C ILE A 352 9.75 11.65 -3.29
N SER A 353 8.52 11.90 -3.74
CA SER A 353 7.39 10.97 -3.62
C SER A 353 6.69 10.79 -4.97
N ALA A 354 5.87 9.75 -5.14
CA ALA A 354 5.06 9.62 -6.36
C ALA A 354 3.91 10.65 -6.32
N PRO A 355 3.76 11.54 -7.31
CA PRO A 355 2.72 12.56 -7.28
C PRO A 355 1.35 11.93 -7.53
N VAL A 356 0.47 11.96 -6.52
CA VAL A 356 -0.93 11.56 -6.70
C VAL A 356 -1.74 12.73 -7.28
N PRO A 357 -2.41 12.56 -8.44
CA PRO A 357 -3.28 13.59 -9.00
C PRO A 357 -4.45 13.89 -8.06
N ARG A 358 -4.73 15.17 -7.82
CA ARG A 358 -5.89 15.64 -7.06
C ARG A 358 -6.93 16.26 -7.96
N LEU A 359 -8.21 15.95 -7.73
CA LEU A 359 -9.30 16.69 -8.35
C LEU A 359 -9.61 17.92 -7.50
N LEU A 360 -9.41 19.11 -8.04
CA LEU A 360 -9.73 20.38 -7.42
C LEU A 360 -10.93 21.02 -8.10
N PRO A 361 -11.94 21.49 -7.37
CA PRO A 361 -12.98 22.33 -7.95
C PRO A 361 -12.36 23.66 -8.38
N LEU A 362 -12.30 23.92 -9.68
CA LEU A 362 -11.92 25.19 -10.25
C LEU A 362 -13.18 26.04 -10.43
N ARG A 363 -13.17 27.25 -9.88
CA ARG A 363 -14.27 28.19 -10.07
C ARG A 363 -13.82 29.26 -11.04
N ASN A 364 -14.29 29.21 -12.29
CA ASN A 364 -13.95 30.19 -13.31
C ASN A 364 -15.23 30.88 -13.79
N GLN A 365 -15.30 32.21 -13.62
CA GLN A 365 -16.42 33.06 -14.08
C GLN A 365 -17.82 32.52 -13.72
N GLY A 366 -18.01 32.07 -12.49
CA GLY A 366 -19.32 31.57 -12.02
C GLY A 366 -19.67 30.14 -12.44
N ARG A 367 -18.84 29.46 -13.24
CA ARG A 367 -18.94 28.01 -13.49
C ARG A 367 -17.95 27.26 -12.61
N THR A 368 -18.41 26.17 -12.00
CA THR A 368 -17.56 25.22 -11.28
C THR A 368 -17.16 24.11 -12.25
N SER A 369 -15.87 23.98 -12.53
CA SER A 369 -15.28 22.87 -13.28
C SER A 369 -14.40 22.02 -12.36
N LEU A 370 -14.14 20.77 -12.75
CA LEU A 370 -13.25 19.87 -12.04
C LEU A 370 -11.87 19.94 -12.71
N GLY A 371 -10.86 20.45 -12.01
CA GLY A 371 -9.47 20.48 -12.48
C GLY A 371 -8.69 19.30 -11.91
N LEU A 372 -7.75 18.76 -12.68
CA LEU A 372 -6.76 17.81 -12.20
C LEU A 372 -5.48 18.58 -11.85
N ALA A 373 -5.10 18.58 -10.57
CA ALA A 373 -3.86 19.17 -10.09
C ALA A 373 -2.90 18.04 -9.69
N VAL A 374 -1.74 17.97 -10.36
CA VAL A 374 -0.65 17.09 -9.97
C VAL A 374 0.34 17.94 -9.18
N PRO A 375 0.40 17.82 -7.84
CA PRO A 375 1.28 18.66 -7.07
C PRO A 375 2.73 18.22 -7.34
N LEU A 376 3.54 19.14 -7.83
CA LEU A 376 4.96 18.87 -8.09
C LEU A 376 5.83 19.23 -6.88
N LEU A 377 5.35 20.18 -6.07
CA LEU A 377 6.03 20.69 -4.88
C LEU A 377 5.01 20.89 -3.76
N GLY A 378 5.30 20.34 -2.58
CA GLY A 378 4.50 20.48 -1.36
C GLY A 378 5.40 20.71 -0.15
N GLY A 379 4.86 21.30 0.92
CA GLY A 379 5.62 21.46 2.16
C GLY A 379 4.74 21.94 3.31
N SER A 380 5.03 21.47 4.51
CA SER A 380 4.51 22.04 5.75
C SER A 380 5.55 22.98 6.35
N PHE A 381 5.23 24.27 6.48
CA PHE A 381 6.08 25.26 7.13
C PHE A 381 5.78 25.36 8.62
#